data_AF-A0A453EHG7-F1
#
_entry.id   AF-A0A453EHG7-F1
#
_cell.length_a   1.000
_cell.length_b   1.000
_cell.length_c   1.000
_cell.angle_alpha   90.00
_cell.angle_beta   90.00
_cell.angle_gamma   90.00
#
_symmetry.space_group_name_H-M   'P 1'
#
loop_
_entity.id
_entity.type
_entity.pdbx_description
1 polymer ?
#
loop_
_entity_poly.entity_id
_entity_poly.type
_entity_poly.pdbx_seq_one_letter_code
_entity_poly.pdbx_strand_id
1 'polypeptide(L)' 'ENHNERVVCVRNLAPEDIMLQASRLRCSLGRKVVKLRTRHVTKRPSVQGTWTTELKM' A
#
# COMPACT_ATOMS: atom_id res chain seq x y z
N GLU A 1 4.15 -7.34 14.83
CA GLU A 1 3.08 -7.58 13.83
C GLU A 1 2.15 -6.38 13.77
N ASN A 2 1.52 -6.14 12.63
CA ASN A 2 0.36 -5.27 12.60
C ASN A 2 -0.85 -6.08 13.09
N HIS A 3 -1.45 -5.70 14.22
CA HIS A 3 -2.65 -6.35 14.78
C HIS A 3 -3.94 -5.99 13.99
N ASN A 4 -3.82 -5.89 12.66
CA ASN A 4 -4.93 -5.52 11.79
C ASN A 4 -5.65 -6.77 11.30
N GLU A 5 -6.97 -6.75 11.42
CA GLU A 5 -7.81 -7.84 10.93
C GLU A 5 -8.37 -7.53 9.54
N ARG A 6 -8.45 -8.57 8.70
CA ARG A 6 -9.07 -8.49 7.38
C ARG A 6 -9.95 -9.69 7.16
N VAL A 7 -11.26 -9.44 7.16
CA VAL A 7 -12.29 -10.48 7.01
C VAL A 7 -12.83 -10.46 5.59
N VAL A 8 -12.97 -11.64 4.99
CA VAL A 8 -13.61 -11.86 3.69
C VAL A 8 -14.66 -12.96 3.86
N CYS A 9 -15.89 -12.68 3.47
CA CYS A 9 -16.95 -13.70 3.46
C CYS A 9 -16.75 -14.65 2.27
N VAL A 10 -16.88 -15.95 2.51
CA VAL A 10 -16.71 -17.01 1.48
C VAL A 10 -17.99 -17.82 1.24
N ARG A 11 -19.13 -17.36 1.76
CA ARG A 11 -20.42 -18.05 1.64
C ARG A 11 -20.81 -18.19 0.16
N ASN A 12 -21.16 -19.41 -0.25
CA ASN A 12 -21.62 -19.75 -1.60
C ASN A 12 -20.63 -19.41 -2.72
N LEU A 13 -19.33 -19.31 -2.41
CA LEU A 13 -18.29 -19.18 -3.43
C LEU A 13 -17.83 -20.56 -3.91
N ALA A 14 -17.42 -20.62 -5.18
CA ALA A 14 -16.80 -21.82 -5.73
C ALA A 14 -15.37 -22.01 -5.17
N PRO A 15 -14.83 -23.24 -5.11
CA PRO A 15 -13.50 -23.51 -4.56
C PRO A 15 -12.37 -22.67 -5.18
N GLU A 16 -12.44 -22.41 -6.49
CA GLU A 16 -11.48 -21.58 -7.22
C GLU A 16 -11.47 -20.13 -6.72
N ASP A 17 -12.64 -19.58 -6.40
CA ASP A 17 -12.77 -18.23 -5.86
C ASP A 17 -12.23 -18.17 -4.43
N ILE A 18 -12.47 -19.22 -3.62
CA ILE A 18 -11.91 -19.33 -2.27
C ILE A 18 -10.38 -19.35 -2.32
N MET A 19 -9.80 -20.14 -3.24
CA MET A 19 -8.36 -20.18 -3.46
C MET A 19 -7.79 -18.82 -3.87
N LEU A 20 -8.52 -18.07 -4.70
CA LEU A 20 -8.16 -16.71 -5.09
C LEU A 20 -8.21 -15.74 -3.90
N GLN A 21 -9.25 -15.81 -3.04
CA GLN A 21 -9.31 -14.97 -1.85
C GLN A 21 -8.19 -15.28 -0.86
N ALA A 22 -7.86 -16.55 -0.65
CA ALA A 22 -6.72 -16.96 0.19
C ALA A 22 -5.40 -16.40 -0.36
N SER A 23 -5.20 -16.48 -1.68
CA SER A 23 -4.02 -15.92 -2.35
C SER A 23 -3.92 -14.41 -2.18
N ARG A 24 -5.05 -13.68 -2.29
CA ARG A 24 -5.13 -12.23 -2.06
C ARG A 24 -4.78 -11.85 -0.63
N LEU A 25 -5.31 -12.57 0.36
CA LEU A 25 -5.02 -12.33 1.78
C LEU A 25 -3.53 -12.57 2.08
N ARG A 26 -2.98 -13.68 1.59
CA ARG A 26 -1.54 -14.04 1.71
C ARG A 26 -0.62 -12.97 1.13
N CYS A 27 -0.94 -12.44 -0.05
CA CYS A 27 -0.11 -11.42 -0.72
C CYS A 27 -0.38 -9.99 -0.22
N SER A 28 -1.30 -9.79 0.73
CA SER A 28 -1.64 -8.47 1.24
C SER A 28 -0.72 -8.00 2.38
N LEU A 29 -0.54 -6.69 2.50
CA LEU A 29 0.32 -6.08 3.53
C LEU A 29 -0.35 -5.88 4.90
N GLY A 30 -1.63 -6.23 5.04
CA GLY A 30 -2.40 -5.92 6.26
C GLY A 30 -2.63 -4.43 6.52
N ARG A 31 -2.50 -3.56 5.51
CA ARG A 31 -2.82 -2.12 5.61
C ARG A 31 -4.27 -1.85 5.24
N LYS A 32 -4.90 -0.87 5.91
CA LYS A 32 -6.23 -0.37 5.53
C LYS A 32 -6.22 0.07 4.07
N VAL A 33 -7.23 -0.35 3.30
CA VAL A 33 -7.38 0.05 1.90
C VAL A 33 -7.78 1.52 1.87
N VAL A 34 -6.93 2.35 1.28
CA VAL A 34 -7.14 3.79 1.08
C VAL A 34 -6.77 4.16 -0.35
N LYS A 35 -7.36 5.23 -0.88
CA LYS A 35 -7.00 5.75 -2.21
C LYS A 35 -5.52 6.15 -2.22
N LEU A 36 -4.78 5.69 -3.23
CA LEU A 36 -3.38 6.05 -3.42
C LEU A 36 -3.29 7.57 -3.70
N ARG A 37 -2.54 8.28 -2.85
CA ARG A 37 -2.31 9.73 -3.02
C ARG A 37 -1.24 10.01 -4.08
N THR A 38 -0.08 9.40 -3.94
CA THR A 38 1.07 9.57 -4.84
C THR A 38 1.71 8.21 -5.10
N ARG A 39 2.07 7.93 -6.36
CA ARG A 39 2.67 6.63 -6.75
C ARG A 39 4.09 6.45 -6.24
N HIS A 40 4.88 7.51 -6.26
CA HIS A 40 6.27 7.50 -5.80
C HIS A 40 6.36 8.11 -4.41
N VAL A 41 6.91 7.34 -3.46
CA VAL A 41 7.14 7.78 -2.09
C VAL A 41 8.64 7.68 -1.85
N THR A 42 9.29 8.83 -1.68
CA THR A 42 10.70 8.92 -1.26
C THR A 42 10.80 9.80 -0.03
N LYS A 43 11.65 9.38 0.92
CA LYS A 43 12.01 10.21 2.08
C LYS A 43 13.17 11.17 1.78
N ARG A 44 13.82 11.02 0.62
CA ARG A 44 14.98 11.80 0.18
C ARG A 44 14.74 12.25 -1.26
N PRO A 45 13.97 13.32 -1.47
CA PRO A 45 13.49 13.70 -2.79
C PRO A 45 14.53 14.40 -3.67
N SER A 46 15.58 14.98 -3.09
CA SER A 46 16.64 15.66 -3.84
C SER A 46 18.01 15.33 -3.25
N VAL A 47 19.02 15.32 -4.13
CA VAL A 47 20.44 15.18 -3.76
C VAL A 47 21.11 16.55 -3.64
N GLN A 48 20.76 17.50 -4.52
CA GLN A 48 21.42 18.81 -4.62
C GLN A 48 20.68 19.92 -3.85
N GLY A 49 19.59 19.58 -3.19
CA GLY A 49 18.73 20.52 -2.48
C GLY A 49 17.43 20.79 -3.23
N THR A 50 16.44 21.30 -2.51
CA THR A 50 15.21 21.83 -3.10
C THR A 50 15.46 23.24 -3.62
N TRP A 51 14.69 23.64 -4.63
CA TRP A 51 14.75 25.01 -5.15
C TRP A 51 14.52 26.03 -4.01
N THR A 52 15.30 27.11 -4.01
CA THR A 52 15.26 28.19 -3.01
C THR A 52 15.49 29.54 -3.69
N THR A 53 14.92 30.61 -3.13
CA THR A 53 15.14 32.00 -3.57
C THR A 53 16.41 32.62 -3.00
N GLU A 54 17.06 31.96 -2.05
CA GLU A 54 18.31 32.44 -1.46
C GLU A 54 19.41 32.49 -2.53
N LEU A 55 19.77 33.69 -2.95
CA LEU A 55 20.92 33.92 -3.81
C LEU A 55 22.18 33.66 -2.96
N LYS A 56 22.94 32.60 -3.26
CA LYS A 56 24.33 32.52 -2.82
C LYS A 56 25.13 33.50 -3.67
N MET A 57 25.23 34.75 -3.20
CA MET A 57 26.24 35.69 -3.69
C MET A 57 27.62 35.29 -3.19
#